data_AF-A0A925QP52-F1
#
_entry.id   AF-A0A925QP52-F1
#
_cell.length_a   1.000
_cell.length_b   1.000
_cell.length_c   1.000
_cell.angle_alpha   90.00
_cell.angle_beta   90.00
_cell.angle_gamma   90.00
#
_symmetry.space_group_name_H-M   'P 1'
#
loop_
_entity.id
_entity.type
_entity.pdbx_description
1 polymer ?
#
loop_
_entity_poly.entity_id
_entity_poly.type
_entity_poly.pdbx_seq_one_letter_code
_entity_poly.pdbx_strand_id
1 'polypeptide(L)'
;MAGHSKWANIQHRKGRQDEKRGKAWTRVIREIMVAARLGGGDVSANPRLRLAVEKAKAVNLPVDTVKRNIDKATGNLEGVNYEEIRYEGYGIGGAAIIVDCMTDNR
;
A
#
# COMPACT_ATOMS: atom_id res chain seq x y z
N MET A 1 -17.61 -20.91 -29.07
CA MET A 1 -19.03 -20.55 -28.89
C MET A 1 -19.25 -20.08 -27.46
N ALA A 2 -19.55 -18.79 -27.24
CA ALA A 2 -19.89 -18.27 -25.91
C ALA A 2 -21.34 -18.70 -25.59
N GLY A 3 -21.50 -19.88 -25.00
CA GLY A 3 -22.79 -20.44 -24.60
C GLY A 3 -23.34 -19.82 -23.31
N HIS A 4 -24.59 -19.38 -23.38
CA HIS A 4 -25.60 -19.26 -22.32
C HIS A 4 -25.42 -18.38 -21.07
N SER A 5 -24.29 -17.75 -20.78
CA SER A 5 -24.27 -16.73 -19.73
C SER A 5 -23.29 -15.60 -20.01
N LYS A 6 -23.74 -14.63 -20.82
CA LYS A 6 -23.06 -13.35 -21.05
C LYS A 6 -22.58 -12.73 -19.73
N TRP A 7 -23.41 -12.84 -18.69
CA TRP A 7 -23.11 -12.36 -17.35
C TRP A 7 -21.91 -13.06 -16.70
N ALA A 8 -21.84 -14.40 -16.69
CA ALA A 8 -20.73 -15.11 -16.03
C ALA A 8 -19.39 -14.82 -16.69
N ASN A 9 -19.36 -14.71 -18.02
CA ASN A 9 -18.15 -14.31 -18.74
C ASN A 9 -17.71 -12.89 -18.41
N ILE A 10 -18.66 -11.95 -18.25
CA ILE A 10 -18.37 -10.58 -17.78
C ILE A 10 -17.86 -10.61 -16.34
N GLN A 11 -18.46 -11.41 -15.46
CA GLN A 11 -18.07 -11.54 -14.06
C GLN A 11 -16.62 -12.04 -13.93
N HIS A 12 -16.26 -13.15 -14.58
CA HIS A 12 -14.90 -13.70 -14.50
C HIS A 12 -13.85 -12.75 -15.11
N ARG A 13 -14.16 -12.07 -16.20
CA ARG A 13 -13.27 -11.07 -16.80
C ARG A 13 -13.08 -9.87 -15.87
N LYS A 14 -14.16 -9.36 -15.29
CA LYS A 14 -14.12 -8.23 -14.34
C LYS A 14 -13.35 -8.61 -13.07
N GLY A 15 -13.61 -9.79 -12.50
CA GLY A 15 -12.92 -10.28 -11.30
C GLY A 15 -11.39 -10.35 -11.47
N ARG A 16 -10.90 -10.88 -12.59
CA ARG A 16 -9.45 -10.89 -12.88
C ARG A 16 -8.86 -9.48 -13.06
N GLN A 17 -9.63 -8.55 -13.59
CA GLN A 17 -9.20 -7.17 -13.74
C GLN A 17 -9.17 -6.44 -12.39
N ASP A 18 -10.16 -6.69 -11.54
CA ASP A 18 -10.24 -6.16 -10.19
C ASP A 18 -9.09 -6.70 -9.31
N GLU A 19 -8.74 -7.97 -9.44
CA GLU A 19 -7.59 -8.55 -8.72
C GLU A 19 -6.25 -7.89 -9.12
N LYS A 20 -6.04 -7.68 -10.43
CA LYS A 20 -4.85 -6.97 -10.93
C LYS A 20 -4.82 -5.52 -10.43
N ARG A 21 -5.96 -4.85 -10.44
CA ARG A 21 -6.10 -3.47 -9.93
C ARG A 21 -5.84 -3.40 -8.44
N GLY A 22 -6.36 -4.34 -7.65
CA GLY A 22 -6.11 -4.43 -6.21
C GLY A 22 -4.63 -4.53 -5.89
N LYS A 23 -3.89 -5.40 -6.61
CA LYS A 23 -2.42 -5.51 -6.46
C LYS A 23 -1.69 -4.20 -6.79
N ALA A 24 -2.13 -3.49 -7.83
CA ALA A 24 -1.55 -2.19 -8.20
C ALA A 24 -1.84 -1.13 -7.12
N TRP A 25 -3.08 -1.08 -6.61
CA TRP A 25 -3.48 -0.17 -5.53
C TRP A 25 -2.66 -0.39 -4.27
N THR A 26 -2.50 -1.64 -3.82
CA THR A 26 -1.69 -1.95 -2.63
C THR A 26 -0.25 -1.47 -2.78
N ARG A 27 0.37 -1.64 -3.95
CA ARG A 27 1.74 -1.18 -4.21
C ARG A 27 1.86 0.34 -4.13
N VAL A 28 0.94 1.07 -4.77
CA VAL A 28 0.97 2.54 -4.78
C VAL A 28 0.66 3.11 -3.39
N ILE A 29 -0.29 2.53 -2.65
CA ILE A 29 -0.58 2.93 -1.26
C ILE A 29 0.65 2.79 -0.37
N ARG A 30 1.39 1.67 -0.47
CA ARG A 30 2.65 1.50 0.27
C ARG A 30 3.69 2.55 -0.11
N GLU A 31 3.81 2.87 -1.40
CA GLU A 31 4.73 3.90 -1.87
C GLU A 31 4.37 5.29 -1.33
N ILE A 32 3.08 5.64 -1.28
CA ILE A 32 2.58 6.87 -0.65
C ILE A 32 2.95 6.91 0.83
N MET A 33 2.68 5.83 1.59
CA MET A 33 2.95 5.80 3.03
C MET A 33 4.44 5.96 3.34
N VAL A 34 5.32 5.25 2.62
CA VAL A 34 6.77 5.37 2.81
C VAL A 34 7.26 6.77 2.44
N ALA A 35 6.79 7.33 1.33
CA ALA A 35 7.18 8.67 0.92
C ALA A 35 6.74 9.74 1.94
N ALA A 36 5.50 9.66 2.43
CA ALA A 36 4.96 10.59 3.41
C ALA A 36 5.65 10.48 4.78
N ARG A 37 6.02 9.26 5.22
CA ARG A 37 6.76 9.05 6.48
C ARG A 37 8.19 9.62 6.43
N LEU A 38 8.87 9.50 5.29
CA LEU A 38 10.27 9.95 5.14
C LEU A 38 10.40 11.46 4.88
N GLY A 39 9.47 12.06 4.14
CA GLY A 39 9.60 13.43 3.65
C GLY A 39 8.45 14.36 4.04
N GLY A 40 7.57 13.93 4.95
CA GLY A 40 6.36 14.67 5.33
C GLY A 40 5.23 14.55 4.30
N GLY A 41 4.03 14.94 4.72
CA GLY A 41 2.79 14.76 3.96
C GLY A 41 2.48 15.86 2.94
N ASP A 42 3.32 16.89 2.85
CA ASP A 42 3.16 17.93 1.85
C ASP A 42 3.70 17.47 0.49
N VAL A 43 2.79 17.27 -0.46
CA VAL A 43 3.07 16.84 -1.83
C VAL A 43 3.93 17.86 -2.60
N SER A 44 3.85 19.15 -2.25
CA SER A 44 4.64 20.20 -2.88
C SER A 44 6.10 20.15 -2.43
N ALA A 45 6.32 19.97 -1.11
CA ALA A 45 7.64 19.89 -0.50
C ALA A 45 8.33 18.53 -0.66
N ASN A 46 7.60 17.46 -0.98
CA ASN A 46 8.12 16.09 -1.11
C ASN A 46 8.00 15.55 -2.54
N PRO A 47 9.08 15.61 -3.37
CA PRO A 47 9.07 15.11 -4.74
C PRO A 47 8.74 13.62 -4.87
N ARG A 48 9.14 12.81 -3.87
CA ARG A 48 8.88 11.37 -3.84
C ARG A 48 7.39 11.10 -3.63
N LEU A 49 6.75 11.85 -2.73
CA LEU A 49 5.31 11.79 -2.52
C LEU A 49 4.53 12.26 -3.75
N ARG A 50 5.01 13.31 -4.43
CA ARG A 50 4.41 13.80 -5.68
C ARG A 50 4.35 12.73 -6.76
N LEU A 51 5.47 12.04 -7.00
CA LEU A 51 5.52 10.92 -7.95
C LEU A 51 4.58 9.78 -7.53
N ALA A 52 4.50 9.45 -6.24
CA ALA A 52 3.60 8.43 -5.73
C ALA A 52 2.12 8.79 -5.94
N VAL A 53 1.76 10.07 -5.77
CA VAL A 53 0.41 10.58 -6.03
C VAL A 53 0.09 10.56 -7.54
N GLU A 54 1.05 10.88 -8.40
CA GLU A 54 0.87 10.74 -9.86
C GLU A 54 0.61 9.29 -10.28
N LYS A 55 1.39 8.35 -9.73
CA LYS A 55 1.14 6.90 -9.93
C LYS A 55 -0.23 6.47 -9.41
N ALA A 56 -0.70 7.06 -8.30
CA ALA A 56 -2.02 6.79 -7.75
C ALA A 56 -3.15 7.23 -8.68
N LYS A 57 -2.99 8.41 -9.30
CA LYS A 57 -3.92 8.89 -10.34
C LYS A 57 -3.91 7.96 -11.55
N ALA A 58 -2.74 7.49 -11.99
CA ALA A 58 -2.61 6.58 -13.13
C ALA A 58 -3.33 5.23 -12.94
N VAL A 59 -3.45 4.75 -11.68
CA VAL A 59 -4.19 3.51 -11.36
C VAL A 59 -5.64 3.74 -10.92
N ASN A 60 -6.15 4.96 -11.08
CA ASN A 60 -7.49 5.37 -10.63
C ASN A 60 -7.73 5.11 -9.14
N LEU A 61 -6.73 5.36 -8.29
CA LEU A 61 -6.91 5.30 -6.85
C LEU A 61 -7.81 6.46 -6.38
N PRO A 62 -8.83 6.22 -5.54
CA PRO A 62 -9.67 7.31 -5.02
C PRO A 62 -8.85 8.35 -4.27
N VAL A 63 -9.17 9.64 -4.47
CA VAL A 63 -8.46 10.76 -3.85
C VAL A 63 -8.53 10.70 -2.32
N ASP A 64 -9.66 10.28 -1.77
CA ASP A 64 -9.83 10.13 -0.31
C ASP A 64 -8.93 9.03 0.26
N THR A 65 -8.68 7.96 -0.52
CA THR A 65 -7.74 6.91 -0.13
C THR A 65 -6.31 7.42 -0.13
N VAL A 66 -5.93 8.27 -1.10
CA VAL A 66 -4.61 8.92 -1.11
C VAL A 66 -4.43 9.78 0.14
N LYS A 67 -5.36 10.72 0.39
CA LYS A 67 -5.32 11.63 1.54
C LYS A 67 -5.23 10.88 2.86
N ARG A 68 -6.14 9.93 3.08
CA ARG A 68 -6.15 9.08 4.29
C ARG A 68 -4.81 8.38 4.55
N ASN A 69 -4.16 7.86 3.51
CA ASN A 69 -2.87 7.16 3.67
C ASN A 69 -1.69 8.11 3.87
N ILE A 70 -1.77 9.35 3.36
CA ILE A 70 -0.81 10.42 3.69
C ILE A 70 -0.97 10.80 5.16
N ASP A 71 -2.19 11.11 5.61
CA ASP A 71 -2.46 11.50 7.00
C ASP A 71 -2.07 10.39 7.98
N LYS A 72 -2.28 9.13 7.59
CA LYS A 72 -1.88 7.95 8.37
C LYS A 72 -0.37 7.84 8.50
N ALA A 73 0.36 8.18 7.45
CA ALA A 73 1.81 8.08 7.42
C ALA A 73 2.52 9.26 8.11
N THR A 74 1.87 10.43 8.20
CA THR A 74 2.40 11.60 8.92
C THR A 74 2.00 11.65 10.39
N GLY A 75 1.16 10.72 10.86
CA GLY A 75 0.69 10.71 12.24
C GLY A 75 -0.41 11.75 12.54
N ASN A 76 -1.05 12.31 11.51
CA ASN A 76 -2.19 13.22 11.66
C ASN A 76 -3.50 12.47 11.97
N LEU A 77 -3.51 11.14 11.86
CA LEU A 77 -4.60 10.29 12.33
C LEU A 77 -4.31 9.86 13.78
N GLU A 78 -5.16 10.31 14.72
CA GLU A 78 -5.11 9.88 16.11
C GLU A 78 -5.22 8.35 16.21
N GLY A 79 -4.33 7.73 16.99
CA GLY A 79 -4.46 6.33 17.44
C GLY A 79 -3.65 5.28 16.70
N VAL A 80 -2.73 5.66 15.78
CA VAL A 80 -1.88 4.68 15.09
C VAL A 80 -0.41 5.08 15.10
N ASN A 81 0.26 4.83 16.21
CA ASN A 81 1.72 4.92 16.29
C ASN A 81 2.33 3.64 15.70
N TYR A 82 2.86 3.74 14.48
CA TYR A 82 3.59 2.63 13.86
C TYR A 82 5.04 2.62 14.32
N GLU A 83 5.37 1.69 15.21
CA GLU A 83 6.72 1.44 15.68
C GLU A 83 7.46 0.50 14.72
N GLU A 84 8.73 0.79 14.48
CA GLU A 84 9.65 -0.12 13.78
C GLU A 84 10.28 -1.05 14.80
N ILE A 85 10.17 -2.36 14.56
CA ILE A 85 10.70 -3.39 15.45
C ILE A 85 11.59 -4.31 14.64
N ARG A 86 12.81 -4.53 15.12
CA ARG A 86 13.71 -5.54 14.61
C ARG A 86 13.68 -6.77 15.50
N TYR A 87 13.25 -7.89 14.96
CA TYR A 87 13.43 -9.19 15.61
C TYR A 87 14.71 -9.83 15.11
N GLU A 88 15.49 -10.34 16.04
CA GLU A 88 16.73 -11.07 15.77
C GLU A 88 16.60 -12.46 16.37
N GLY A 89 17.00 -13.47 15.60
CA GLY A 89 16.89 -14.85 16.04
C GLY A 89 17.77 -15.80 15.23
N TYR A 90 17.76 -17.06 15.63
CA TYR A 90 18.49 -18.12 14.95
C TYR A 90 17.53 -19.18 14.44
N GLY A 91 17.68 -19.54 13.16
CA GLY A 91 16.97 -20.63 12.52
C GLY A 91 17.65 -21.99 12.70
N ILE A 92 17.12 -22.99 12.01
CA ILE A 92 17.67 -24.35 12.00
C ILE A 92 19.15 -24.31 11.59
N GLY A 93 20.01 -24.97 12.36
CA GLY A 93 21.44 -25.01 12.11
C GLY A 93 22.22 -23.75 12.52
N GLY A 94 21.63 -22.85 13.31
CA GLY A 94 22.31 -21.65 13.81
C GLY A 94 22.38 -20.49 12.80
N ALA A 95 21.60 -20.56 11.72
CA ALA A 95 21.52 -19.48 10.74
C ALA A 95 20.91 -18.22 11.38
N ALA A 96 21.60 -17.08 11.33
CA ALA A 96 21.08 -15.81 11.83
C ALA A 96 19.95 -15.29 10.94
N ILE A 97 18.85 -14.83 11.56
CA ILE A 97 17.67 -14.27 10.91
C ILE A 97 17.40 -12.89 11.49
N ILE A 98 17.21 -11.92 10.60
CA ILE A 98 16.75 -10.57 10.92
C ILE A 98 15.36 -10.40 10.29
N VAL A 99 14.40 -9.96 11.09
CA VAL A 99 13.05 -9.61 10.62
C VAL A 99 12.77 -8.17 11.00
N ASP A 100 12.77 -7.30 10.00
CA ASP A 100 12.35 -5.91 10.14
C ASP A 100 10.82 -5.85 9.99
N CYS A 101 10.14 -5.43 11.06
CA CYS A 101 8.69 -5.32 11.16
C CYS A 101 8.26 -3.87 11.41
N MET A 102 7.05 -3.53 10.98
CA MET A 102 6.37 -2.29 11.33
C MET A 102 4.99 -2.65 11.86
N THR A 103 4.69 -2.27 13.10
CA THR A 103 3.44 -2.64 13.79
C THR A 103 2.87 -1.45 14.56
N ASP A 104 1.54 -1.40 14.65
CA ASP A 104 0.79 -0.47 15.51
C ASP A 104 0.36 -1.13 16.84
N ASN A 105 0.81 -2.37 17.09
CA ASN A 105 0.56 -3.12 18.31
C ASN A 105 1.76 -4.03 18.64
N ARG A 106 2.21 -4.01 19.90
CA ARG A 106 3.35 -4.80 20.37
C ARG A 106 2.92 -6.14 20.96
#